data_AF-A0A821GS80-F1
#
_entry.id   AF-A0A821GS80-F1
#
_cell.length_a   1.000
_cell.length_b   1.000
_cell.length_c   1.000
_cell.angle_alpha   90.00
_cell.angle_beta   90.00
_cell.angle_gamma   90.00
#
_symmetry.space_group_name_H-M   'P 1'
#
loop_
_entity.id
_entity.type
_entity.pdbx_description
1 polymer ?
#
loop_
_entity_poly.entity_id
_entity_poly.type
_entity_poly.pdbx_seq_one_letter_code
_entity_poly.pdbx_strand_id
1 'polypeptide(L)'
;PLIEILNVDSEKLPDLKCFSLYCGMVTDAYNKLIVPFLQGMSNLEKLCLNVICGTNTFLDGNELKQNIINHMPRLERFEFYICSAIYLRNQIYLPSKEDIQHTFRDFKDDQVISYVDYFQEESYSLCHIYLYPGQLKYYHTVTNNFPGGLFTCVREISLYDERPFEHEFFLRIAESFPILKKLHLKNSKPQNNKLYTESKHDNQGFSIIKYPYLTNLTLYFAHDDYIEEFLIDTKICLPDNALHLNIDYEQLNRVTDNFTRDITRINCAKLTSL
;
A
#
# COMPACT_ATOMS: atom_id res chain seq x y z
N PRO A 1 18.83 0.92 5.87
CA PRO A 1 17.45 0.63 6.39
C PRO A 1 17.13 -0.86 6.58
N LEU A 2 17.93 -1.81 6.07
CA LEU A 2 17.83 -3.26 6.37
C LEU A 2 18.17 -3.66 7.83
N ILE A 3 18.50 -2.70 8.70
CA ILE A 3 19.21 -2.95 9.96
C ILE A 3 18.28 -3.21 11.16
N GLU A 4 16.99 -2.85 11.12
CA GLU A 4 16.11 -3.10 12.29
C GLU A 4 15.62 -4.55 12.42
N ILE A 5 15.76 -5.39 11.38
CA ILE A 5 15.28 -6.78 11.40
C ILE A 5 16.32 -7.75 12.00
N LEU A 6 17.60 -7.37 12.04
CA LEU A 6 18.69 -8.27 12.43
C LEU A 6 19.15 -8.14 13.90
N ASN A 7 18.44 -7.36 14.73
CA ASN A 7 18.69 -7.29 16.17
C ASN A 7 17.92 -8.36 16.97
N VAL A 8 17.63 -9.51 16.37
CA VAL A 8 17.12 -10.67 17.10
C VAL A 8 18.31 -11.54 17.51
N ASP A 9 18.46 -11.71 18.81
CA ASP A 9 19.48 -12.55 19.45
C ASP A 9 19.44 -13.96 18.82
N SER A 10 20.45 -14.30 18.02
CA SER A 10 20.43 -15.46 17.12
C SER A 10 20.29 -16.79 17.87
N GLU A 11 20.67 -16.81 19.15
CA GLU A 11 20.56 -17.97 20.04
C GLU A 11 19.10 -18.29 20.43
N LYS A 12 18.16 -17.34 20.33
CA LYS A 12 16.74 -17.53 20.67
C LYS A 12 15.83 -17.79 19.48
N LEU A 13 16.35 -17.63 18.26
CA LEU A 13 15.61 -17.84 17.02
C LEU A 13 15.02 -19.26 16.86
N PRO A 14 15.71 -20.34 17.28
CA PRO A 14 15.17 -21.68 17.13
C PRO A 14 13.92 -21.94 17.98
N ASP A 15 13.67 -21.18 19.05
CA ASP A 15 12.55 -21.46 19.97
C ASP A 15 11.30 -20.60 19.69
N LEU A 16 11.38 -19.68 18.72
CA LEU A 16 10.24 -18.84 18.34
C LEU A 16 9.13 -19.66 17.70
N LYS A 17 7.91 -19.52 18.24
CA LYS A 17 6.69 -20.10 17.67
C LYS A 17 5.96 -19.16 16.70
N CYS A 18 6.15 -17.86 16.85
CA CYS A 18 5.44 -16.85 16.08
C CYS A 18 6.41 -15.76 15.65
N PHE A 19 6.41 -15.42 14.37
CA PHE A 19 7.26 -14.36 13.82
C PHE A 19 6.52 -13.57 12.74
N SER A 20 6.86 -12.29 12.62
CA SER A 20 6.33 -11.42 11.57
C SER A 20 7.49 -10.63 10.97
N LEU A 21 7.71 -10.80 9.68
CA LEU A 21 8.72 -10.09 8.92
C LEU A 21 8.05 -9.03 8.07
N TYR A 22 8.52 -7.79 8.18
CA TYR A 22 8.03 -6.67 7.39
C TYR A 22 9.20 -5.94 6.73
N CYS A 23 9.18 -5.88 5.40
CA CYS A 23 10.14 -5.12 4.60
C CYS A 23 9.39 -4.01 3.84
N GLY A 24 9.34 -2.82 4.44
CA GLY A 24 8.62 -1.66 3.89
C GLY A 24 9.32 -0.96 2.72
N MET A 25 10.45 -1.49 2.23
CA MET A 25 11.21 -0.96 1.09
C MET A 25 11.54 -2.11 0.15
N VAL A 26 11.65 -1.83 -1.15
CA VAL A 26 12.10 -2.81 -2.15
C VAL A 26 13.45 -3.38 -1.72
N THR A 27 13.58 -4.71 -1.74
CA THR A 27 14.83 -5.41 -1.42
C THR A 27 15.21 -6.42 -2.50
N ASP A 28 16.47 -6.36 -2.93
CA ASP A 28 17.08 -7.38 -3.80
C ASP A 28 17.70 -8.53 -2.97
N ALA A 29 17.57 -8.46 -1.64
CA ALA A 29 18.22 -9.37 -0.72
C ALA A 29 17.32 -10.54 -0.29
N TYR A 30 16.17 -10.76 -0.95
CA TYR A 30 15.23 -11.82 -0.60
C TYR A 30 15.91 -13.19 -0.52
N ASN A 31 16.57 -13.62 -1.59
CA ASN A 31 17.26 -14.92 -1.64
C ASN A 31 18.55 -14.96 -0.79
N LYS A 32 19.22 -13.82 -0.59
CA LYS A 32 20.54 -13.77 0.07
C LYS A 32 20.45 -13.62 1.58
N LEU A 33 19.44 -12.91 2.08
CA LEU A 33 19.31 -12.55 3.50
C LEU A 33 18.00 -13.06 4.10
N ILE A 34 16.86 -12.84 3.44
CA ILE A 34 15.55 -13.17 4.03
C ILE A 34 15.34 -14.69 4.08
N VAL A 35 15.56 -15.39 2.97
CA VAL A 35 15.35 -16.85 2.91
C VAL A 35 16.23 -17.59 3.91
N PRO A 36 17.58 -17.42 3.94
CA PRO A 36 18.42 -18.12 4.91
C PRO A 36 18.06 -17.80 6.36
N PHE A 37 17.70 -16.55 6.65
CA PHE A 37 17.28 -16.14 7.99
C PHE A 37 15.99 -16.85 8.43
N LEU A 38 14.97 -16.90 7.58
CA LEU A 38 13.72 -17.58 7.86
C LEU A 38 13.92 -19.10 7.99
N GLN A 39 14.76 -19.71 7.14
CA GLN A 39 15.07 -21.14 7.22
C GLN A 39 15.72 -21.56 8.55
N GLY A 40 16.39 -20.64 9.25
CA GLY A 40 16.92 -20.86 10.59
C GLY A 40 15.84 -20.99 11.68
N MET A 41 14.60 -20.60 11.40
CA MET A 41 13.47 -20.61 12.36
C MET A 41 12.53 -21.80 12.14
N SER A 42 13.09 -23.01 12.12
CA SER A 42 12.36 -24.24 11.75
C SER A 42 11.23 -24.65 12.70
N ASN A 43 11.19 -24.11 13.91
CA ASN A 43 10.15 -24.39 14.91
C ASN A 43 8.96 -23.43 14.86
N LEU A 44 8.92 -22.48 13.92
CA LEU A 44 7.79 -21.56 13.79
C LEU A 44 6.49 -22.31 13.53
N GLU A 45 5.47 -21.96 14.32
CA GLU A 45 4.09 -22.40 14.14
C GLU A 45 3.30 -21.36 13.32
N LYS A 46 3.70 -20.08 13.40
CA LYS A 46 3.04 -18.96 12.69
C LYS A 46 4.05 -18.00 12.08
N LEU A 47 3.88 -17.69 10.80
CA LEU A 47 4.68 -16.72 10.07
C LEU A 47 3.76 -15.73 9.35
N CYS A 48 4.02 -14.44 9.53
CA CYS A 48 3.46 -13.37 8.69
C CYS A 48 4.61 -12.73 7.89
N LEU A 49 4.54 -12.81 6.57
CA LEU A 49 5.58 -12.31 5.68
C LEU A 49 5.05 -11.15 4.84
N ASN A 50 5.58 -9.95 5.04
CA ASN A 50 5.31 -8.80 4.18
C ASN A 50 6.62 -8.32 3.55
N VAL A 51 6.77 -8.52 2.25
CA VAL A 51 8.00 -8.18 1.54
C VAL A 51 7.73 -7.55 0.18
N ILE A 52 8.55 -6.57 -0.17
CA ILE A 52 8.61 -6.00 -1.51
C ILE A 52 9.97 -6.38 -2.11
N CYS A 53 9.98 -7.19 -3.15
CA CYS A 53 11.19 -7.77 -3.71
C CYS A 53 11.49 -7.17 -5.08
N GLY A 54 12.73 -6.69 -5.27
CA GLY A 54 13.23 -6.30 -6.59
C GLY A 54 13.76 -7.54 -7.30
N THR A 55 13.07 -7.99 -8.34
CA THR A 55 13.36 -9.27 -9.00
C THR A 55 13.12 -9.19 -10.50
N ASN A 56 13.72 -10.10 -11.27
CA ASN A 56 13.44 -10.18 -12.71
C ASN A 56 12.17 -10.98 -13.02
N THR A 57 11.62 -11.69 -12.04
CA THR A 57 10.42 -12.52 -12.13
C THR A 57 9.60 -12.33 -10.86
N PHE A 58 8.30 -12.61 -10.89
CA PHE A 58 7.51 -12.61 -9.66
C PHE A 58 7.92 -13.79 -8.77
N LEU A 59 7.74 -13.63 -7.46
CA LEU A 59 7.89 -14.73 -6.52
C LEU A 59 6.67 -15.65 -6.61
N ASP A 60 6.87 -16.85 -7.10
CA ASP A 60 5.78 -17.80 -7.33
C ASP A 60 5.50 -18.71 -6.11
N GLY A 61 4.38 -19.44 -6.15
CA GLY A 61 4.01 -20.34 -5.06
C GLY A 61 4.99 -21.51 -4.85
N ASN A 62 5.66 -21.99 -5.90
CA ASN A 62 6.67 -23.04 -5.77
C ASN A 62 7.93 -22.51 -5.07
N GLU A 63 8.37 -21.31 -5.38
CA GLU A 63 9.49 -20.65 -4.73
C GLU A 63 9.21 -20.46 -3.24
N LEU A 64 8.02 -20.01 -2.85
CA LEU A 64 7.66 -19.92 -1.42
C LEU A 64 7.64 -21.28 -0.73
N LYS A 65 7.12 -22.30 -1.41
CA LYS A 65 7.09 -23.67 -0.87
C LYS A 65 8.50 -24.19 -0.63
N GLN A 66 9.38 -24.04 -1.62
CA GLN A 66 10.77 -24.49 -1.55
C GLN A 66 11.57 -23.69 -0.52
N ASN A 67 11.46 -22.37 -0.53
CA ASN A 67 12.30 -21.48 0.28
C ASN A 67 11.85 -21.40 1.74
N ILE A 68 10.55 -21.53 2.02
CA ILE A 68 9.98 -21.30 3.36
C ILE A 68 9.30 -22.57 3.88
N ILE A 69 8.23 -23.02 3.23
CA ILE A 69 7.33 -24.06 3.79
C ILE A 69 8.08 -25.36 4.07
N ASN A 70 8.91 -25.82 3.13
CA ASN A 70 9.68 -27.06 3.28
C ASN A 70 10.68 -27.02 4.44
N HIS A 71 11.07 -25.84 4.90
CA HIS A 71 12.02 -25.65 6.01
C HIS A 71 11.33 -25.43 7.36
N MET A 72 10.00 -25.28 7.38
CA MET A 72 9.21 -25.01 8.59
C MET A 72 8.13 -26.09 8.79
N PRO A 73 8.50 -27.32 9.18
CA PRO A 73 7.57 -28.44 9.27
C PRO A 73 6.48 -28.26 10.34
N ARG A 74 6.65 -27.32 11.27
CA ARG A 74 5.68 -26.98 12.32
C ARG A 74 4.75 -25.83 11.93
N LEU A 75 4.90 -25.25 10.74
CA LEU A 75 4.14 -24.08 10.33
C LEU A 75 2.67 -24.42 10.11
N GLU A 76 1.83 -24.01 11.06
CA GLU A 76 0.38 -24.20 11.02
C GLU A 76 -0.31 -23.05 10.30
N ARG A 77 0.25 -21.84 10.37
CA ARG A 77 -0.31 -20.63 9.76
C ARG A 77 0.77 -19.84 9.05
N PHE A 78 0.61 -19.70 7.74
CA PHE A 78 1.45 -18.84 6.91
C PHE A 78 0.60 -17.76 6.26
N GLU A 79 0.79 -16.52 6.68
CA GLU A 79 0.22 -15.34 6.03
C GLU A 79 1.29 -14.62 5.24
N PHE A 80 0.95 -14.13 4.05
CA PHE A 80 1.87 -13.35 3.26
C PHE A 80 1.19 -12.22 2.48
N TYR A 81 1.97 -11.16 2.28
CA TYR A 81 1.78 -10.11 1.30
C TYR A 81 3.13 -9.92 0.59
N ILE A 82 3.18 -10.27 -0.68
CA ILE A 82 4.39 -10.22 -1.48
C ILE A 82 4.11 -9.31 -2.65
N CYS A 83 5.00 -8.33 -2.83
CA CYS A 83 5.01 -7.48 -4.00
C CYS A 83 6.33 -7.71 -4.73
N SER A 84 6.28 -8.21 -5.96
CA SER A 84 7.47 -8.32 -6.81
C SER A 84 7.52 -7.15 -7.77
N ALA A 85 8.57 -6.34 -7.66
CA ALA A 85 8.88 -5.27 -8.59
C ALA A 85 9.76 -5.83 -9.71
N ILE A 86 9.18 -5.91 -10.92
CA ILE A 86 9.77 -6.57 -12.08
C ILE A 86 10.11 -5.53 -13.14
N TYR A 87 11.39 -5.43 -13.50
CA TYR A 87 11.80 -4.57 -14.60
C TYR A 87 11.28 -5.11 -15.94
N LEU A 88 10.61 -4.26 -16.72
CA LEU A 88 10.05 -4.64 -18.04
C LEU A 88 11.12 -4.75 -19.13
N ARG A 89 12.35 -4.28 -18.86
CA ARG A 89 13.45 -4.32 -19.83
C ARG A 89 13.76 -5.78 -20.18
N ASN A 90 13.57 -6.13 -21.46
CA ASN A 90 13.80 -7.46 -22.03
C ASN A 90 12.79 -8.55 -21.64
N GLN A 91 11.62 -8.19 -21.09
CA GLN A 91 10.53 -9.14 -20.86
C GLN A 91 9.78 -9.42 -22.18
N ILE A 92 9.71 -10.69 -22.58
CA ILE A 92 8.94 -11.12 -23.77
C ILE A 92 7.49 -11.45 -23.38
N TYR A 93 7.27 -11.83 -22.12
CA TYR A 93 5.98 -12.24 -21.60
C TYR A 93 5.75 -11.63 -20.22
N LEU A 94 4.61 -10.98 -20.06
CA LEU A 94 4.18 -10.39 -18.80
C LEU A 94 3.07 -11.27 -18.22
N PRO A 95 3.25 -11.84 -17.02
CA PRO A 95 2.29 -12.76 -16.45
C PRO A 95 0.98 -12.03 -16.13
N SER A 96 -0.14 -12.64 -16.48
CA SER A 96 -1.46 -12.18 -16.03
C SER A 96 -1.67 -12.50 -14.55
N LYS A 97 -2.72 -11.93 -13.96
CA LYS A 97 -3.11 -12.27 -12.58
C LYS A 97 -3.46 -13.76 -12.45
N GLU A 98 -4.08 -14.34 -13.49
CA GLU A 98 -4.44 -15.76 -13.56
C GLU A 98 -3.19 -16.64 -13.59
N ASP A 99 -2.19 -16.27 -14.38
CA ASP A 99 -0.91 -17.01 -14.45
C ASP A 99 -0.23 -17.04 -13.08
N ILE A 100 -0.20 -15.90 -12.39
CA ILE A 100 0.37 -15.78 -11.05
C ILE A 100 -0.41 -16.65 -10.06
N GLN A 101 -1.73 -16.50 -9.99
CA GLN A 101 -2.59 -17.26 -9.07
C GLN A 101 -2.46 -18.77 -9.27
N HIS A 102 -2.30 -19.23 -10.52
CA HIS A 102 -2.14 -20.65 -10.81
C HIS A 102 -0.92 -21.28 -10.12
N THR A 103 0.13 -20.50 -9.87
CA THR A 103 1.33 -20.99 -9.18
C THR A 103 1.10 -21.27 -7.68
N PHE A 104 0.01 -20.75 -7.10
CA PHE A 104 -0.34 -20.90 -5.69
C PHE A 104 -1.41 -21.98 -5.45
N ARG A 105 -1.78 -22.78 -6.44
CA ARG A 105 -2.81 -23.82 -6.33
C ARG A 105 -2.60 -24.85 -5.20
N ASP A 106 -1.35 -25.03 -4.77
CA ASP A 106 -0.96 -25.95 -3.69
C ASP A 106 -1.17 -25.32 -2.29
N PHE A 107 -1.37 -24.01 -2.21
CA PHE A 107 -1.73 -23.35 -0.96
C PHE A 107 -3.17 -23.71 -0.67
N LYS A 108 -3.40 -24.37 0.47
CA LYS A 108 -4.74 -24.59 0.98
C LYS A 108 -5.36 -23.21 1.19
N ASP A 109 -6.57 -23.05 0.68
CA ASP A 109 -7.40 -21.84 0.68
C ASP A 109 -7.39 -21.10 -0.67
N ASP A 110 -8.56 -21.06 -1.33
CA ASP A 110 -8.90 -20.29 -2.55
C ASP A 110 -8.82 -18.76 -2.34
N GLN A 111 -7.97 -18.33 -1.40
CA GLN A 111 -7.90 -17.01 -0.80
C GLN A 111 -6.68 -16.21 -1.28
N VAL A 112 -5.86 -16.78 -2.18
CA VAL A 112 -4.75 -16.07 -2.78
C VAL A 112 -5.29 -15.12 -3.86
N ILE A 113 -5.23 -13.84 -3.57
CA ILE A 113 -5.57 -12.78 -4.52
C ILE A 113 -4.28 -12.29 -5.17
N SER A 114 -4.33 -12.10 -6.49
CA SER A 114 -3.27 -11.39 -7.21
C SER A 114 -3.84 -10.29 -8.10
N TYR A 115 -3.01 -9.29 -8.37
CA TYR A 115 -3.18 -8.36 -9.47
C TYR A 115 -1.81 -7.83 -9.89
N VAL A 116 -1.76 -7.28 -11.11
CA VAL A 116 -0.53 -6.76 -11.69
C VAL A 116 -0.76 -5.33 -12.13
N ASP A 117 0.18 -4.47 -11.75
CA ASP A 117 0.26 -3.09 -12.20
C ASP A 117 1.42 -2.93 -13.17
N TYR A 118 1.17 -2.21 -14.25
CA TYR A 118 2.15 -1.93 -15.28
C TYR A 118 2.44 -0.44 -15.30
N PHE A 119 3.69 -0.10 -14.98
CA PHE A 119 4.22 1.26 -14.97
C PHE A 119 5.07 1.44 -16.22
N GLN A 120 4.46 1.96 -17.28
CA GLN A 120 5.09 2.08 -18.59
C GLN A 120 6.15 3.18 -18.60
N GLU A 121 5.87 4.32 -17.98
CA GLU A 121 6.81 5.45 -17.89
C GLU A 121 8.06 5.04 -17.09
N GLU A 122 7.89 4.30 -16.00
CA GLU A 122 8.99 3.85 -15.15
C GLU A 122 9.60 2.50 -15.57
N SER A 123 9.01 1.84 -16.58
CA SER A 123 9.49 0.58 -17.15
C SER A 123 9.60 -0.59 -16.15
N TYR A 124 8.65 -0.71 -15.22
CA TYR A 124 8.52 -1.87 -14.34
C TYR A 124 7.04 -2.28 -14.16
N SER A 125 6.82 -3.47 -13.61
CA SER A 125 5.52 -3.91 -13.10
C SER A 125 5.59 -4.28 -11.64
N LEU A 126 4.47 -4.16 -10.94
CA LEU A 126 4.30 -4.69 -9.59
C LEU A 126 3.33 -5.85 -9.63
N CYS A 127 3.80 -7.02 -9.22
CA CYS A 127 2.95 -8.20 -9.03
C CYS A 127 2.61 -8.31 -7.55
N HIS A 128 1.36 -8.05 -7.20
CA HIS A 128 0.85 -8.15 -5.84
C HIS A 128 0.25 -9.53 -5.62
N ILE A 129 0.62 -10.19 -4.53
CA ILE A 129 0.14 -11.52 -4.17
C ILE A 129 -0.06 -11.58 -2.66
N TYR A 130 -1.27 -11.90 -2.21
CA TYR A 130 -1.56 -11.97 -0.78
C TYR A 130 -2.72 -12.91 -0.45
N LEU A 131 -2.76 -13.33 0.81
CA LEU A 131 -3.88 -14.09 1.37
C LEU A 131 -5.00 -13.16 1.86
N TYR A 132 -6.25 -13.50 1.55
CA TYR A 132 -7.43 -12.73 1.92
C TYR A 132 -8.51 -13.58 2.61
N PRO A 133 -9.04 -13.17 3.79
CA PRO A 133 -8.72 -11.94 4.52
C PRO A 133 -7.43 -12.09 5.35
N GLY A 134 -6.42 -11.27 5.05
CA GLY A 134 -5.16 -11.24 5.79
C GLY A 134 -5.19 -10.30 6.99
N GLN A 135 -4.27 -10.49 7.95
CA GLN A 135 -4.09 -9.57 9.09
C GLN A 135 -3.11 -8.43 8.79
N LEU A 136 -2.99 -8.07 7.52
CA LEU A 136 -2.07 -7.06 7.03
C LEU A 136 -2.31 -5.71 7.73
N LYS A 137 -1.25 -5.12 8.30
CA LYS A 137 -1.31 -3.80 8.92
C LYS A 137 -0.94 -2.66 7.97
N TYR A 138 -0.14 -2.97 6.95
CA TYR A 138 0.46 -2.01 6.03
C TYR A 138 0.21 -2.48 4.59
N TYR A 139 -0.37 -1.64 3.75
CA TYR A 139 -0.58 -1.94 2.34
C TYR A 139 0.21 -0.97 1.46
N HIS A 140 1.25 -1.46 0.81
CA HIS A 140 2.10 -0.61 -0.02
C HIS A 140 1.66 -0.57 -1.48
N THR A 141 1.68 0.64 -2.03
CA THR A 141 1.52 0.93 -3.45
C THR A 141 0.17 0.43 -3.98
N VAL A 142 -0.89 1.00 -3.43
CA VAL A 142 -2.24 0.85 -3.96
C VAL A 142 -2.36 1.74 -5.21
N THR A 143 -2.78 1.14 -6.32
CA THR A 143 -2.91 1.76 -7.65
C THR A 143 -4.39 1.82 -8.06
N ASN A 144 -4.71 2.46 -9.19
CA ASN A 144 -6.08 2.46 -9.72
C ASN A 144 -6.62 1.06 -10.05
N ASN A 145 -5.75 0.06 -10.25
CA ASN A 145 -6.19 -1.32 -10.51
C ASN A 145 -6.56 -2.08 -9.23
N PHE A 146 -6.38 -1.47 -8.05
CA PHE A 146 -6.78 -2.06 -6.78
C PHE A 146 -8.27 -2.47 -6.83
N PRO A 147 -8.58 -3.76 -6.65
CA PRO A 147 -9.93 -4.28 -6.86
C PRO A 147 -10.92 -3.90 -5.75
N GLY A 148 -10.44 -3.30 -4.66
CA GLY A 148 -11.23 -3.10 -3.44
C GLY A 148 -11.17 -4.33 -2.53
N GLY A 149 -12.21 -4.50 -1.71
CA GLY A 149 -12.27 -5.53 -0.65
C GLY A 149 -12.19 -4.90 0.75
N LEU A 150 -12.51 -5.66 1.80
CA LEU A 150 -12.60 -5.13 3.16
C LEU A 150 -11.37 -5.53 3.99
N PHE A 151 -10.50 -4.56 4.29
CA PHE A 151 -9.24 -4.77 5.00
C PHE A 151 -9.31 -4.15 6.40
N THR A 152 -9.96 -4.85 7.32
CA THR A 152 -10.18 -4.38 8.70
C THR A 152 -8.90 -4.30 9.54
N CYS A 153 -7.80 -4.93 9.13
CA CYS A 153 -6.53 -4.91 9.88
C CYS A 153 -5.54 -3.84 9.39
N VAL A 154 -5.75 -3.28 8.20
CA VAL A 154 -4.83 -2.28 7.62
C VAL A 154 -5.01 -0.95 8.35
N ARG A 155 -3.88 -0.30 8.65
CA ARG A 155 -3.80 1.01 9.34
C ARG A 155 -3.03 2.05 8.55
N GLU A 156 -2.22 1.62 7.60
CA GLU A 156 -1.34 2.49 6.85
C GLU A 156 -1.28 2.01 5.41
N ILE A 157 -1.47 2.93 4.47
CA ILE A 157 -1.37 2.65 3.04
C ILE A 157 -0.52 3.70 2.34
N SER A 158 0.14 3.29 1.26
CA SER A 158 0.71 4.20 0.27
C SER A 158 -0.02 4.07 -1.07
N LEU A 159 -0.28 5.20 -1.72
CA LEU A 159 -0.93 5.31 -3.02
C LEU A 159 0.08 5.82 -4.04
N TYR A 160 0.16 5.16 -5.18
CA TYR A 160 0.98 5.58 -6.32
C TYR A 160 0.45 4.98 -7.62
N ASP A 161 0.39 5.79 -8.68
CA ASP A 161 0.04 5.34 -10.04
C ASP A 161 0.62 6.35 -11.06
N GLU A 162 0.85 5.89 -12.29
CA GLU A 162 1.18 6.75 -13.44
C GLU A 162 -0.06 7.44 -14.02
N ARG A 163 -1.25 7.00 -13.61
CA ARG A 163 -2.53 7.61 -13.95
C ARG A 163 -3.05 8.48 -12.82
N PRO A 164 -3.86 9.52 -13.10
CA PRO A 164 -4.55 10.29 -12.08
C PRO A 164 -5.39 9.43 -11.13
N PHE A 165 -5.54 9.87 -9.89
CA PHE A 165 -6.52 9.33 -8.96
C PHE A 165 -7.78 10.20 -8.97
N GLU A 166 -8.90 9.65 -9.41
CA GLU A 166 -10.19 10.36 -9.38
C GLU A 166 -10.91 10.14 -8.05
N HIS A 167 -11.97 10.90 -7.79
CA HIS A 167 -12.73 10.84 -6.55
C HIS A 167 -13.21 9.41 -6.18
N GLU A 168 -13.68 8.64 -7.16
CA GLU A 168 -14.14 7.25 -6.97
C GLU A 168 -13.03 6.33 -6.47
N PHE A 169 -11.77 6.63 -6.79
CA PHE A 169 -10.64 5.90 -6.24
C PHE A 169 -10.55 6.12 -4.74
N PHE A 170 -10.58 7.37 -4.27
CA PHE A 170 -10.55 7.68 -2.84
C PHE A 170 -11.75 7.11 -2.09
N LEU A 171 -12.93 7.07 -2.71
CA LEU A 171 -14.11 6.40 -2.15
C LEU A 171 -13.84 4.91 -1.94
N ARG A 172 -13.33 4.22 -2.97
CA ARG A 172 -12.93 2.80 -2.87
C ARG A 172 -11.91 2.58 -1.77
N ILE A 173 -10.92 3.47 -1.62
CA ILE A 173 -9.94 3.42 -0.54
C ILE A 173 -10.61 3.54 0.84
N ALA A 174 -11.51 4.50 1.03
CA ALA A 174 -12.19 4.68 2.32
C ALA A 174 -13.05 3.47 2.70
N GLU A 175 -13.77 2.89 1.73
CA GLU A 175 -14.57 1.68 1.92
C GLU A 175 -13.71 0.45 2.22
N SER A 176 -12.56 0.33 1.55
CA SER A 176 -11.65 -0.78 1.75
C SER A 176 -10.87 -0.74 3.06
N PHE A 177 -10.57 0.46 3.55
CA PHE A 177 -9.72 0.66 4.73
C PHE A 177 -10.44 1.49 5.81
N PRO A 178 -11.50 0.94 6.44
CA PRO A 178 -12.41 1.70 7.30
C PRO A 178 -11.75 2.28 8.56
N ILE A 179 -10.59 1.75 8.96
CA ILE A 179 -9.84 2.21 10.14
C ILE A 179 -8.40 2.63 9.81
N LEU A 180 -8.23 3.18 8.60
CA LEU A 180 -7.00 3.79 8.12
C LEU A 180 -6.55 4.93 9.03
N LYS A 181 -5.29 4.90 9.46
CA LYS A 181 -4.64 5.90 10.32
C LYS A 181 -3.60 6.74 9.60
N LYS A 182 -2.92 6.17 8.60
CA LYS A 182 -1.92 6.89 7.81
C LYS A 182 -2.14 6.68 6.33
N LEU A 183 -2.13 7.77 5.57
CA LEU A 183 -2.27 7.79 4.13
C LEU A 183 -1.07 8.51 3.51
N HIS A 184 -0.30 7.80 2.69
CA HIS A 184 0.80 8.38 1.93
C HIS A 184 0.41 8.43 0.45
N LEU A 185 0.20 9.61 -0.10
CA LEU A 185 -0.16 9.81 -1.50
C LEU A 185 1.03 10.40 -2.25
N LYS A 186 1.45 9.69 -3.30
CA LYS A 186 2.44 10.17 -4.27
C LYS A 186 1.84 10.01 -5.67
N ASN A 187 1.40 11.11 -6.28
CA ASN A 187 0.92 11.11 -7.66
C ASN A 187 1.04 12.52 -8.22
N SER A 188 1.85 12.70 -9.26
CA SER A 188 2.09 14.02 -9.87
C SER A 188 1.12 14.35 -10.99
N LYS A 189 0.25 13.41 -11.38
CA LYS A 189 -0.69 13.59 -12.48
C LYS A 189 -1.93 14.34 -11.97
N PRO A 190 -2.38 15.40 -12.68
CA PRO A 190 -3.59 16.13 -12.31
C PRO A 190 -4.84 15.27 -12.47
N GLN A 191 -5.88 15.56 -11.69
CA GLN A 191 -7.18 14.93 -11.85
C GLN A 191 -7.82 15.37 -13.17
N ASN A 192 -8.47 14.44 -13.88
CA ASN A 192 -9.21 14.79 -15.08
C ASN A 192 -10.56 15.42 -14.72
N ASN A 193 -11.21 14.94 -13.64
CA ASN A 193 -12.55 15.36 -13.24
C ASN A 193 -12.48 16.21 -11.96
N LYS A 194 -12.10 17.47 -12.11
CA LYS A 194 -11.92 18.40 -10.98
C LYS A 194 -13.25 18.77 -10.33
N LEU A 195 -13.42 18.37 -9.07
CA LEU A 195 -14.61 18.72 -8.29
C LEU A 195 -14.66 20.21 -7.90
N TYR A 196 -13.52 20.89 -7.79
CA TYR A 196 -13.45 22.25 -7.23
C TYR A 196 -13.57 23.37 -8.27
N THR A 197 -13.33 23.11 -9.58
CA THR A 197 -13.30 24.16 -10.62
C THR A 197 -14.63 24.44 -11.31
N GLU A 198 -15.59 23.52 -11.27
CA GLU A 198 -16.86 23.70 -11.99
C GLU A 198 -17.96 24.21 -11.07
N SER A 199 -17.98 25.53 -10.88
CA SER A 199 -19.06 26.27 -10.22
C SER A 199 -20.42 26.22 -10.94
N LYS A 200 -20.65 25.33 -11.92
CA LYS A 200 -21.86 25.39 -12.74
C LYS A 200 -22.59 24.09 -13.10
N HIS A 201 -22.10 22.88 -12.87
CA HIS A 201 -22.91 21.68 -13.10
C HIS A 201 -22.57 20.53 -12.12
N ASP A 202 -23.56 20.11 -11.33
CA ASP A 202 -23.76 18.75 -10.81
C ASP A 202 -22.68 18.04 -9.94
N ASN A 203 -21.99 18.75 -9.05
CA ASN A 203 -21.33 18.11 -7.90
C ASN A 203 -22.30 17.45 -6.88
N GLN A 204 -23.61 17.40 -7.17
CA GLN A 204 -24.62 16.72 -6.35
C GLN A 204 -24.52 15.19 -6.40
N GLY A 205 -23.86 14.61 -7.42
CA GLY A 205 -23.74 13.16 -7.58
C GLY A 205 -22.63 12.49 -6.76
N PHE A 206 -21.61 13.23 -6.33
CA PHE A 206 -20.47 12.65 -5.63
C PHE A 206 -20.74 12.41 -4.14
N SER A 207 -20.46 11.18 -3.71
CA SER A 207 -20.60 10.73 -2.33
C SER A 207 -19.57 11.40 -1.43
N ILE A 208 -19.94 11.69 -0.18
CA ILE A 208 -18.99 12.21 0.80
C ILE A 208 -18.09 11.06 1.27
N ILE A 209 -16.79 11.20 1.10
CA ILE A 209 -15.76 10.27 1.57
C ILE A 209 -15.39 10.64 3.01
N LYS A 210 -15.35 9.64 3.90
CA LYS A 210 -14.99 9.85 5.31
C LYS A 210 -13.75 9.04 5.66
N TYR A 211 -12.78 9.71 6.27
CA TYR A 211 -11.59 9.06 6.84
C TYR A 211 -11.57 9.24 8.37
N PRO A 212 -12.47 8.57 9.12
CA PRO A 212 -12.73 8.89 10.53
C PRO A 212 -11.56 8.65 11.48
N TYR A 213 -10.56 7.85 11.08
CA TYR A 213 -9.41 7.50 11.91
C TYR A 213 -8.07 8.03 11.38
N LEU A 214 -8.09 8.84 10.32
CA LEU A 214 -6.86 9.31 9.67
C LEU A 214 -6.16 10.35 10.55
N THR A 215 -4.98 10.00 11.03
CA THR A 215 -4.15 10.84 11.91
C THR A 215 -2.89 11.35 11.23
N ASN A 216 -2.51 10.78 10.08
CA ASN A 216 -1.37 11.22 9.30
C ASN A 216 -1.72 11.20 7.80
N LEU A 217 -1.55 12.33 7.14
CA LEU A 217 -1.69 12.47 5.69
C LEU A 217 -0.38 13.01 5.12
N THR A 218 0.26 12.24 4.26
CA THR A 218 1.46 12.67 3.54
C THR A 218 1.10 12.85 2.07
N LEU A 219 1.28 14.06 1.54
CA LEU A 219 0.99 14.44 0.15
C LEU A 219 2.29 14.83 -0.58
N TYR A 220 3.33 14.01 -0.45
CA TYR A 220 4.65 14.33 -0.99
C TYR A 220 4.74 14.00 -2.49
N PHE A 221 5.22 14.96 -3.29
CA PHE A 221 5.16 14.90 -4.75
C PHE A 221 3.76 14.68 -5.32
N ALA A 222 2.73 15.06 -4.56
CA ALA A 222 1.36 15.05 -5.03
C ALA A 222 1.10 16.28 -5.93
N HIS A 223 0.26 16.12 -6.94
CA HIS A 223 -0.31 17.24 -7.68
C HIS A 223 -1.23 18.08 -6.77
N ASP A 224 -1.35 19.37 -7.09
CA ASP A 224 -2.15 20.34 -6.33
C ASP A 224 -3.62 19.94 -6.18
N ASP A 225 -4.19 19.29 -7.21
CA ASP A 225 -5.58 18.81 -7.20
C ASP A 225 -5.87 17.90 -6.00
N TYR A 226 -4.93 17.04 -5.60
CA TYR A 226 -5.11 16.17 -4.43
C TYR A 226 -5.07 16.96 -3.13
N ILE A 227 -4.23 17.98 -3.07
CA ILE A 227 -4.13 18.86 -1.89
C ILE A 227 -5.44 19.63 -1.74
N GLU A 228 -6.01 20.12 -2.84
CA GLU A 228 -7.32 20.77 -2.87
C GLU A 228 -8.44 19.81 -2.47
N GLU A 229 -8.44 18.58 -2.98
CA GLU A 229 -9.46 17.57 -2.63
C GLU A 229 -9.44 17.22 -1.14
N PHE A 230 -8.26 17.09 -0.52
CA PHE A 230 -8.17 16.77 0.91
C PHE A 230 -8.37 17.98 1.83
N LEU A 231 -7.86 19.17 1.46
CA LEU A 231 -7.79 20.33 2.36
C LEU A 231 -8.87 21.38 2.11
N ILE A 232 -9.48 21.42 0.93
CA ILE A 232 -10.41 22.48 0.52
C ILE A 232 -11.78 21.89 0.16
N ASP A 233 -11.84 20.71 -0.48
CA ASP A 233 -13.10 20.10 -0.89
C ASP A 233 -13.93 19.63 0.32
N THR A 234 -15.24 19.91 0.25
CA THR A 234 -16.26 19.45 1.21
C THR A 234 -16.62 17.97 1.04
N LYS A 235 -16.18 17.32 -0.04
CA LYS A 235 -16.46 15.92 -0.33
C LYS A 235 -15.53 14.95 0.41
N ILE A 236 -14.41 15.41 0.96
CA ILE A 236 -13.57 14.63 1.87
C ILE A 236 -13.72 15.16 3.30
N CYS A 237 -14.17 14.28 4.19
CA CYS A 237 -14.29 14.55 5.62
C CYS A 237 -13.12 13.93 6.38
N LEU A 238 -12.22 14.80 6.84
CA LEU A 238 -11.13 14.49 7.75
C LEU A 238 -11.58 14.58 9.22
N PRO A 239 -10.98 13.82 10.15
CA PRO A 239 -11.38 13.81 11.54
C PRO A 239 -11.04 15.14 12.22
N ASP A 240 -11.87 15.53 13.20
CA ASP A 240 -11.88 16.92 13.70
C ASP A 240 -10.65 17.31 14.53
N ASN A 241 -9.76 16.37 14.93
CA ASN A 241 -8.57 16.69 15.72
C ASN A 241 -7.45 15.64 15.52
N ALA A 242 -6.20 16.11 15.48
CA ALA A 242 -4.95 15.34 15.43
C ALA A 242 -4.48 14.82 14.06
N LEU A 243 -4.86 15.49 12.96
CA LEU A 243 -4.24 15.22 11.66
C LEU A 243 -2.86 15.89 11.57
N HIS A 244 -1.84 15.06 11.40
CA HIS A 244 -0.49 15.48 11.01
C HIS A 244 -0.43 15.49 9.49
N LEU A 245 -0.22 16.67 8.90
CA LEU A 245 -0.07 16.82 7.46
C LEU A 245 1.41 16.95 7.11
N ASN A 246 1.90 16.11 6.20
CA ASN A 246 3.24 16.23 5.64
C ASN A 246 3.12 16.56 4.15
N ILE A 247 3.51 17.77 3.78
CA ILE A 247 3.35 18.35 2.46
C ILE A 247 4.47 19.34 2.20
N ASP A 248 4.83 19.54 0.93
CA ASP A 248 5.75 20.61 0.56
C ASP A 248 5.14 21.99 0.87
N TYR A 249 5.92 22.86 1.50
CA TYR A 249 5.46 24.17 1.95
C TYR A 249 5.07 25.09 0.78
N GLU A 250 5.79 25.03 -0.34
CA GLU A 250 5.48 25.86 -1.51
C GLU A 250 4.16 25.42 -2.16
N GLN A 251 3.94 24.10 -2.25
CA GLN A 251 2.67 23.54 -2.73
C GLN A 251 1.50 23.93 -1.83
N LEU A 252 1.67 23.79 -0.51
CA LEU A 252 0.65 24.17 0.47
C LEU A 252 0.30 25.66 0.38
N ASN A 253 1.30 26.54 0.29
CA ASN A 253 1.09 27.97 0.14
C ASN A 253 0.35 28.32 -1.14
N ARG A 254 0.69 27.67 -2.26
CA ARG A 254 0.04 27.92 -3.56
C ARG A 254 -1.44 27.53 -3.55
N VAL A 255 -1.76 26.36 -2.97
CA VAL A 255 -3.14 25.84 -2.91
C VAL A 255 -4.00 26.64 -1.93
N THR A 256 -3.45 26.99 -0.78
CA THR A 256 -4.17 27.70 0.29
C THR A 256 -4.19 29.22 0.11
N ASP A 257 -3.37 29.75 -0.81
CA ASP A 257 -3.07 31.18 -0.95
C ASP A 257 -2.66 31.79 0.40
N ASN A 258 -1.63 31.22 1.02
CA ASN A 258 -1.20 31.56 2.39
C ASN A 258 -2.35 31.52 3.41
N PHE A 259 -3.26 30.55 3.28
CA PHE A 259 -4.46 30.39 4.11
C PHE A 259 -5.42 31.60 4.12
N THR A 260 -5.36 32.47 3.10
CA THR A 260 -6.23 33.65 3.01
C THR A 260 -7.59 33.35 2.38
N ARG A 261 -7.73 32.21 1.69
CA ARG A 261 -9.00 31.74 1.10
C ARG A 261 -10.00 31.33 2.18
N ASP A 262 -11.23 31.85 2.12
CA ASP A 262 -12.29 31.51 3.08
C ASP A 262 -12.65 30.01 3.06
N ILE A 263 -12.60 29.37 1.88
CA ILE A 263 -12.94 27.95 1.67
C ILE A 263 -11.93 27.02 2.38
N THR A 264 -10.67 27.44 2.44
CA THR A 264 -9.57 26.71 3.08
C THR A 264 -9.79 26.54 4.59
N ARG A 265 -10.64 27.35 5.23
CA ARG A 265 -10.83 27.32 6.69
C ARG A 265 -11.52 26.06 7.22
N ILE A 266 -12.24 25.27 6.41
CA ILE A 266 -13.06 24.16 6.94
C ILE A 266 -12.19 22.95 7.32
N ASN A 267 -11.41 22.39 6.39
CA ASN A 267 -10.56 21.24 6.69
C ASN A 267 -9.19 21.67 7.25
N CYS A 268 -8.63 22.83 6.88
CA CYS A 268 -7.37 23.29 7.48
C CYS A 268 -7.51 23.64 8.97
N ALA A 269 -8.71 23.99 9.47
CA ALA A 269 -8.93 24.18 10.90
C ALA A 269 -8.75 22.89 11.73
N LYS A 270 -8.73 21.71 11.09
CA LYS A 270 -8.56 20.40 11.74
C LYS A 270 -7.10 19.98 11.88
N LEU A 271 -6.17 20.74 11.27
CA LEU A 271 -4.73 20.47 11.31
C LEU A 271 -4.17 20.86 12.67
N THR A 272 -3.45 19.93 13.31
CA THR A 272 -2.80 20.19 14.61
C THR A 272 -1.31 20.48 14.49
N SER A 273 -0.70 20.05 13.39
CA SER A 273 0.73 20.26 13.10
C SER A 273 0.99 20.12 11.60
N LEU A 274 1.90 20.97 11.10
CA LEU A 274 2.48 20.94 9.76
C LEU A 274 3.93 20.43 9.86
#